data_AF-A0A8B6CZT7-F1
#
_entry.id   AF-A0A8B6CZT7-F1
#
_cell.length_a   1.000
_cell.length_b   1.000
_cell.length_c   1.000
_cell.angle_alpha   90.00
_cell.angle_beta   90.00
_cell.angle_gamma   90.00
#
_symmetry.space_group_name_H-M   'P 1'
#
loop_
_entity.id
_entity.type
_entity.pdbx_description
1 polymer ?
#
loop_
_entity_poly.entity_id
_entity_poly.type
_entity_poly.pdbx_seq_one_letter_code
_entity_poly.pdbx_strand_id
1 'polypeptide(L)'
;MNDSCGEQAYSSVYLKRKLKNHFKDDILITDISGKSSIVTLRDNATTILQNFYHRPKHQNSEDEKQAIILAAAKLIKSDIRSVETSKEYYPFPSDIASIDQNLQYVPDSLRLLMKTIFVEKDSKLKIASIGQAVMQASRPRILLTPLQLGLGIQLHHNFASRFLVSTIHSLGFCTSYSEIQRFESSAAISQGIDLPGDVSNSFIQFVADNVDHNIRILDGNDTFHGMGLISGITPGTMKTDAILRRDVSAEDIKSAARINIQYYKPQNDFMAKMSYSELEKNQNYR
;
A
#
# COMPACT_ATOMS: atom_id res chain seq x y z
N MET A 1 -55.09 -38.44 -23.47
CA MET A 1 -54.62 -37.05 -23.27
C MET A 1 -54.80 -36.77 -21.79
N ASN A 2 -53.70 -36.63 -21.06
CA ASN A 2 -53.69 -36.49 -19.60
C ASN A 2 -53.86 -35.03 -19.22
N ASP A 3 -54.98 -34.70 -18.57
CA ASP A 3 -55.20 -33.41 -17.93
C ASP A 3 -54.31 -33.29 -16.68
N SER A 4 -53.34 -32.38 -16.73
CA SER A 4 -52.45 -32.04 -15.63
C SER A 4 -53.19 -31.20 -14.57
N CYS A 5 -53.64 -31.87 -13.52
CA CYS A 5 -54.31 -31.33 -12.33
C CYS A 5 -53.38 -30.51 -11.39
N GLY A 6 -52.55 -29.63 -11.94
CA GLY A 6 -51.48 -28.93 -11.18
C GLY A 6 -51.58 -27.41 -11.12
N GLU A 7 -52.06 -26.74 -12.17
CA GLU A 7 -51.91 -25.28 -12.29
C GLU A 7 -52.93 -24.46 -11.46
N GLN A 8 -54.12 -25.01 -11.18
CA GLN A 8 -55.14 -24.30 -10.39
C GLN A 8 -54.85 -24.28 -8.88
N ALA A 9 -54.18 -25.32 -8.35
CA ALA A 9 -53.96 -25.50 -6.90
C ALA A 9 -52.86 -24.57 -6.33
N TYR A 10 -52.02 -23.98 -7.19
CA TYR A 10 -50.91 -23.11 -6.79
C TYR A 10 -50.94 -21.74 -7.47
N SER A 11 -52.06 -21.36 -8.07
CA SER A 11 -52.21 -20.00 -8.62
C SER A 11 -52.06 -18.95 -7.51
N SER A 12 -51.51 -17.77 -7.85
CA SER A 12 -51.35 -16.66 -6.91
C SER A 12 -52.69 -16.26 -6.26
N VAL A 13 -53.78 -16.37 -7.02
CA VAL A 13 -55.15 -16.13 -6.55
C VAL A 13 -55.58 -17.18 -5.51
N TYR A 14 -55.31 -18.46 -5.76
CA TYR A 14 -55.62 -19.54 -4.83
C TYR A 14 -54.79 -19.44 -3.55
N LEU A 15 -53.49 -19.17 -3.66
CA LEU A 15 -52.59 -18.99 -2.52
C LEU A 15 -52.95 -17.77 -1.67
N LYS A 16 -53.27 -16.62 -2.29
CA LYS A 16 -53.80 -15.44 -1.58
C LYS A 16 -55.04 -15.79 -0.76
N ARG A 17 -55.99 -16.51 -1.36
CA ARG A 17 -57.23 -16.93 -0.68
C ARG A 17 -56.95 -17.87 0.47
N LYS A 18 -56.05 -18.85 0.30
CA LYS A 18 -55.69 -19.81 1.36
C LYS A 18 -54.97 -19.13 2.53
N LEU A 19 -54.05 -18.22 2.24
CA LEU A 19 -53.34 -17.43 3.26
C LEU A 19 -54.30 -16.50 4.02
N LYS A 20 -55.22 -15.82 3.33
CA LYS A 20 -56.25 -14.98 3.96
C LYS A 20 -57.21 -15.80 4.81
N ASN A 21 -57.57 -17.01 4.39
CA ASN A 21 -58.45 -17.88 5.18
C ASN A 21 -57.77 -18.41 6.44
N HIS A 22 -56.46 -18.72 6.37
CA HIS A 22 -55.71 -19.29 7.48
C HIS A 22 -55.28 -18.23 8.50
N PHE A 23 -54.66 -17.14 8.04
CA PHE A 23 -54.10 -16.08 8.90
C PHE A 23 -55.03 -14.89 9.10
N LYS A 24 -56.17 -14.82 8.38
CA LYS A 24 -57.21 -13.78 8.53
C LYS A 24 -56.65 -12.37 8.62
N ASP A 25 -56.71 -11.79 9.81
CA ASP A 25 -56.32 -10.42 10.13
C ASP A 25 -54.85 -10.29 10.56
N ASP A 26 -54.12 -11.40 10.72
CA ASP A 26 -52.73 -11.37 11.16
C ASP A 26 -51.76 -11.09 10.00
N ILE A 27 -52.26 -11.00 8.77
CA ILE A 27 -51.46 -10.68 7.58
C ILE A 27 -52.03 -9.50 6.79
N LEU A 28 -51.14 -8.85 6.05
CA LEU A 28 -51.42 -7.77 5.13
C LEU A 28 -50.80 -8.15 3.78
N ILE A 29 -51.64 -8.18 2.74
CA ILE A 29 -51.21 -8.51 1.38
C ILE A 29 -51.26 -7.23 0.56
N THR A 30 -50.11 -6.75 0.10
CA THR A 30 -50.00 -5.53 -0.72
C THR A 30 -49.47 -5.86 -2.11
N ASP A 31 -49.96 -5.12 -3.10
CA ASP A 31 -49.47 -5.17 -4.48
C ASP A 31 -48.73 -3.86 -4.77
N ILE A 32 -47.48 -3.94 -5.22
CA ILE A 32 -46.65 -2.76 -5.55
C ILE A 32 -46.47 -2.72 -7.06
N SER A 33 -46.96 -1.65 -7.69
CA SER A 33 -46.65 -1.27 -9.08
C SER A 33 -46.68 -2.43 -10.09
N GLY A 34 -47.69 -3.29 -10.01
CA GLY A 34 -47.90 -4.39 -10.96
C GLY A 34 -46.99 -5.61 -10.80
N LYS A 35 -46.18 -5.72 -9.73
CA LYS A 35 -45.41 -6.94 -9.42
C LYS A 35 -45.82 -7.57 -8.09
N SER A 36 -45.51 -8.87 -8.03
CA SER A 36 -45.90 -9.92 -7.08
C SER A 36 -46.24 -9.48 -5.66
N SER A 37 -47.36 -10.02 -5.19
CA SER A 37 -47.98 -9.72 -3.91
C SER A 37 -47.10 -10.06 -2.72
N ILE A 38 -46.82 -9.05 -1.90
CA ILE A 38 -46.02 -9.19 -0.68
C ILE A 38 -46.98 -9.49 0.46
N VAL A 39 -46.69 -10.55 1.21
CA VAL A 39 -47.46 -10.94 2.40
C VAL A 39 -46.61 -10.63 3.63
N THR A 40 -47.11 -9.75 4.48
CA THR A 40 -46.42 -9.33 5.72
C THR A 40 -47.34 -9.54 6.91
N LEU A 41 -46.81 -10.01 8.05
CA LEU A 41 -47.59 -10.07 9.29
C LEU A 41 -48.00 -8.67 9.74
N ARG A 42 -49.25 -8.51 10.17
CA ARG A 42 -49.84 -7.22 10.54
C ARG A 42 -49.10 -6.58 11.72
N ASP A 43 -48.67 -7.37 12.70
CA ASP A 43 -47.88 -6.86 13.83
C ASP A 43 -46.52 -6.33 13.39
N ASN A 44 -45.85 -7.02 12.45
CA ASN A 44 -44.58 -6.55 11.90
C ASN A 44 -44.78 -5.29 11.05
N ALA A 45 -45.81 -5.24 10.21
CA ALA A 45 -46.13 -4.06 9.41
C ALA A 45 -46.49 -2.87 10.31
N THR A 46 -47.29 -3.10 11.35
CA THR A 46 -47.67 -2.08 12.34
C THR A 46 -46.45 -1.61 13.12
N THR A 47 -45.56 -2.50 13.54
CA THR A 47 -44.30 -2.15 14.22
C THR A 47 -43.38 -1.35 13.32
N ILE A 48 -43.25 -1.72 12.04
CA ILE A 48 -42.44 -0.98 11.06
C ILE A 48 -43.03 0.41 10.81
N LEU A 49 -44.34 0.51 10.62
CA LEU A 49 -45.03 1.79 10.44
C LEU A 49 -44.95 2.65 11.70
N GLN A 50 -45.19 2.07 12.88
CA GLN A 50 -45.03 2.75 14.15
C GLN A 50 -43.60 3.24 14.32
N ASN A 51 -42.58 2.42 14.07
CA ASN A 51 -41.18 2.84 14.09
C ASN A 51 -40.86 3.92 13.06
N PHE A 52 -41.48 3.89 11.88
CA PHE A 52 -41.31 4.90 10.85
C PHE A 52 -41.95 6.25 11.25
N TYR A 53 -43.12 6.23 11.86
CA TYR A 53 -43.84 7.42 12.32
C TYR A 53 -43.42 7.91 13.73
N HIS A 54 -42.86 7.03 14.56
CA HIS A 54 -42.26 7.33 15.88
C HIS A 54 -40.78 7.65 15.77
N ARG A 55 -40.15 7.53 14.59
CA ARG A 55 -38.95 8.33 14.33
C ARG A 55 -39.38 9.77 14.61
N PRO A 56 -38.75 10.47 15.58
CA PRO A 56 -39.04 11.88 15.76
C PRO A 56 -38.85 12.50 14.38
N LYS A 57 -39.92 13.09 13.83
CA LYS A 57 -39.77 14.02 12.69
C LYS A 57 -38.68 14.97 13.15
N HIS A 58 -37.50 14.90 12.54
CA HIS A 58 -36.33 15.66 12.98
C HIS A 58 -36.74 17.14 13.02
N GLN A 59 -37.13 17.63 14.20
CA GLN A 59 -37.52 19.02 14.40
C GLN A 59 -36.29 19.94 14.37
N ASN A 60 -35.10 19.34 14.39
CA ASN A 60 -33.83 20.05 14.34
C ASN A 60 -33.07 19.67 13.06
N SER A 61 -32.96 20.62 12.13
CA SER A 61 -32.23 20.46 10.86
C SER A 61 -30.79 20.00 11.05
N GLU A 62 -30.17 20.31 12.21
CA GLU A 62 -28.80 19.90 12.53
C GLU A 62 -28.69 18.40 12.87
N ASP A 63 -29.71 17.80 13.50
CA ASP A 63 -29.69 16.36 13.82
C ASP A 63 -29.80 15.51 12.55
N GLU A 64 -30.61 15.95 11.59
CA GLU A 64 -30.75 15.31 10.28
C GLU A 64 -29.44 15.42 9.48
N LYS A 65 -28.84 16.61 9.45
CA LYS A 65 -27.52 16.85 8.84
C LYS A 65 -26.44 15.96 9.46
N GLN A 66 -26.42 15.84 10.79
CA GLN A 66 -25.48 14.96 11.48
C GLN A 66 -25.73 13.48 11.13
N ALA A 67 -26.99 13.06 11.04
CA ALA A 67 -27.33 11.70 10.62
C ALA A 67 -26.85 11.38 9.19
N ILE A 68 -26.99 12.32 8.26
CA ILE A 68 -26.50 12.19 6.87
C ILE A 68 -24.97 12.08 6.85
N ILE A 69 -24.27 12.96 7.58
CA ILE A 69 -22.80 12.94 7.66
C ILE A 69 -22.32 11.61 8.25
N LEU A 70 -22.97 11.11 9.31
CA LEU A 70 -22.64 9.82 9.91
C LEU A 70 -22.89 8.65 8.96
N ALA A 71 -23.97 8.69 8.17
CA ALA A 71 -24.23 7.67 7.16
C ALA A 71 -23.15 7.68 6.06
N ALA A 72 -22.79 8.85 5.54
CA ALA A 72 -21.73 9.01 4.55
C ALA A 72 -20.37 8.54 5.09
N ALA A 73 -20.03 8.91 6.33
CA ALA A 73 -18.79 8.48 6.97
C ALA A 73 -18.72 6.96 7.15
N LYS A 74 -19.83 6.29 7.45
CA LYS A 74 -19.90 4.82 7.55
C LYS A 74 -19.67 4.16 6.19
N LEU A 75 -20.23 4.70 5.12
CA LEU A 75 -20.01 4.21 3.75
C LEU A 75 -18.54 4.36 3.35
N ILE A 76 -17.98 5.57 3.50
CA ILE A 76 -16.56 5.83 3.19
C ILE A 76 -15.64 4.91 4.01
N LYS A 77 -15.93 4.73 5.30
CA LYS A 77 -15.15 3.81 6.15
C LYS A 77 -15.25 2.36 5.70
N SER A 78 -16.41 1.93 5.18
CA SER A 78 -16.59 0.61 4.59
C SER A 78 -15.72 0.45 3.34
N ASP A 79 -15.70 1.45 2.47
CA ASP A 79 -14.90 1.41 1.24
C ASP A 79 -13.39 1.42 1.52
N ILE A 80 -12.94 2.18 2.53
CA ILE A 80 -11.54 2.13 3.00
C ILE A 80 -11.18 0.72 3.51
N ARG A 81 -12.12 0.02 4.13
CA ARG A 81 -11.93 -1.35 4.63
C ARG A 81 -11.90 -2.39 3.51
N SER A 82 -12.60 -2.16 2.41
CA SER A 82 -12.59 -3.06 1.26
C SER A 82 -11.37 -2.90 0.35
N VAL A 83 -10.55 -1.86 0.53
CA VAL A 83 -9.26 -1.76 -0.19
C VAL A 83 -8.40 -2.97 0.12
N GLU A 84 -8.00 -3.69 -0.92
CA GLU A 84 -7.10 -4.82 -0.85
C GLU A 84 -5.74 -4.38 -0.30
N THR A 85 -5.20 -5.17 0.61
CA THR A 85 -3.91 -4.87 1.25
C THR A 85 -3.07 -6.13 1.31
N SER A 86 -1.88 -6.07 0.73
CA SER A 86 -0.83 -7.04 1.00
C SER A 86 0.08 -6.53 2.11
N LYS A 87 0.37 -7.38 3.09
CA LYS A 87 1.40 -7.12 4.11
C LYS A 87 2.73 -7.78 3.77
N GLU A 88 2.75 -8.54 2.69
CA GLU A 88 3.86 -9.39 2.30
C GLU A 88 4.94 -8.57 1.59
N TYR A 89 4.56 -7.55 0.82
CA TYR A 89 5.49 -6.71 0.07
C TYR A 89 5.33 -5.24 0.43
N TYR A 90 6.43 -4.50 0.37
CA TYR A 90 6.39 -3.05 0.39
C TYR A 90 5.92 -2.49 -0.97
N PRO A 91 5.32 -1.28 -0.99
CA PRO A 91 4.99 -0.56 -2.22
C PRO A 91 6.20 -0.42 -3.15
N PHE A 92 5.94 -0.48 -4.45
CA PHE A 92 6.96 -0.28 -5.47
C PHE A 92 7.31 1.21 -5.63
N PRO A 93 8.49 1.53 -6.18
CA PRO A 93 8.85 2.92 -6.50
C PRO A 93 7.84 3.60 -7.43
N SER A 94 7.21 2.86 -8.33
CA SER A 94 6.14 3.36 -9.22
C SER A 94 4.95 3.89 -8.43
N ASP A 95 4.57 3.20 -7.35
CA ASP A 95 3.42 3.54 -6.51
C ASP A 95 3.62 4.89 -5.81
N ILE A 96 4.87 5.32 -5.66
CA ILE A 96 5.25 6.60 -5.06
C ILE A 96 5.41 7.68 -6.14
N ALA A 97 6.03 7.34 -7.27
CA ALA A 97 6.38 8.31 -8.31
C ALA A 97 5.18 8.79 -9.14
N SER A 98 4.14 7.96 -9.32
CA SER A 98 2.98 8.29 -10.16
C SER A 98 1.84 8.91 -9.37
N ILE A 99 1.46 10.15 -9.69
CA ILE A 99 0.30 10.83 -9.07
C ILE A 99 -0.99 10.04 -9.32
N ASP A 100 -1.17 9.48 -10.51
CA ASP A 100 -2.40 8.76 -10.85
C ASP A 100 -2.50 7.42 -10.09
N GLN A 101 -1.38 6.70 -9.87
CA GLN A 101 -1.38 5.50 -9.01
C GLN A 101 -1.65 5.85 -7.54
N ASN A 102 -1.04 6.93 -7.05
CA ASN A 102 -1.28 7.44 -5.70
C ASN A 102 -2.75 7.83 -5.47
N LEU A 103 -3.41 8.37 -6.51
CA LEU A 103 -4.84 8.64 -6.49
C LEU A 103 -5.68 7.37 -6.57
N GLN A 104 -5.28 6.40 -7.39
CA GLN A 104 -6.00 5.12 -7.52
C GLN A 104 -5.99 4.31 -6.22
N TYR A 105 -4.95 4.48 -5.40
CA TYR A 105 -4.87 3.89 -4.07
C TYR A 105 -5.99 4.37 -3.12
N VAL A 106 -6.55 5.57 -3.34
CA VAL A 106 -7.61 6.15 -2.49
C VAL A 106 -9.00 5.77 -3.02
N PRO A 107 -9.91 5.23 -2.17
CA PRO A 107 -11.28 4.86 -2.58
C PRO A 107 -12.05 6.02 -3.22
N ASP A 108 -12.87 5.70 -4.22
CA ASP A 108 -13.69 6.67 -4.94
C ASP A 108 -14.56 7.55 -4.05
N SER A 109 -15.20 6.98 -3.03
CA SER A 109 -16.04 7.72 -2.10
C SER A 109 -15.25 8.75 -1.29
N LEU A 110 -14.04 8.41 -0.86
CA LEU A 110 -13.14 9.34 -0.17
C LEU A 110 -12.61 10.42 -1.13
N ARG A 111 -12.27 10.03 -2.37
CA ARG A 111 -11.87 10.99 -3.42
C ARG A 111 -12.98 11.98 -3.73
N LEU A 112 -14.22 11.50 -3.84
CA LEU A 112 -15.40 12.33 -4.07
C LEU A 112 -15.58 13.34 -2.94
N LEU A 113 -15.57 12.88 -1.68
CA LEU A 113 -15.68 13.76 -0.52
C LEU A 113 -14.59 14.85 -0.54
N MET A 114 -13.33 14.47 -0.75
CA MET A 114 -12.22 15.43 -0.77
C MET A 114 -12.33 16.42 -1.94
N LYS A 115 -12.70 15.97 -3.14
CA LYS A 115 -12.95 16.85 -4.29
C LYS A 115 -14.09 17.84 -4.03
N THR A 116 -15.10 17.44 -3.26
CA THR A 116 -16.21 18.32 -2.88
C THR A 116 -15.79 19.36 -1.84
N ILE A 117 -14.91 18.98 -0.90
CA ILE A 117 -14.43 19.89 0.17
C ILE A 117 -13.34 20.84 -0.35
N PHE A 118 -12.45 20.35 -1.22
CA PHE A 118 -11.31 21.13 -1.71
C PHE A 118 -11.75 22.08 -2.82
N VAL A 119 -11.44 23.37 -2.64
CA VAL A 119 -11.81 24.44 -3.59
C VAL A 119 -10.85 24.51 -4.79
N GLU A 120 -9.65 23.95 -4.64
CA GLU A 120 -8.58 24.02 -5.63
C GLU A 120 -8.82 23.11 -6.84
N LYS A 121 -8.63 23.66 -8.05
CA LYS A 121 -8.90 22.99 -9.33
C LYS A 121 -7.98 21.78 -9.60
N ASP A 122 -6.72 21.85 -9.17
CA ASP A 122 -5.77 20.74 -9.28
C ASP A 122 -5.33 20.27 -7.89
N SER A 123 -6.23 19.58 -7.22
CA SER A 123 -6.03 19.06 -5.87
C SER A 123 -5.60 17.60 -5.86
N LYS A 124 -5.19 17.02 -7.00
CA LYS A 124 -4.83 15.60 -7.14
C LYS A 124 -3.81 15.14 -6.09
N LEU A 125 -2.70 15.85 -5.97
CA LEU A 125 -1.65 15.53 -5.00
C LEU A 125 -2.15 15.63 -3.55
N LYS A 126 -2.93 16.66 -3.23
CA LYS A 126 -3.51 16.85 -1.88
C LYS A 126 -4.54 15.77 -1.54
N ILE A 127 -5.36 15.37 -2.51
CA ILE A 127 -6.31 14.26 -2.35
C ILE A 127 -5.54 12.96 -2.10
N ALA A 128 -4.48 12.69 -2.85
CA ALA A 128 -3.67 11.50 -2.63
C ALA A 128 -2.99 11.51 -1.26
N SER A 129 -2.33 12.59 -0.87
CA SER A 129 -1.58 12.67 0.39
C SER A 129 -2.50 12.64 1.62
N ILE A 130 -3.55 13.47 1.63
CA ILE A 130 -4.51 13.50 2.75
C ILE A 130 -5.37 12.23 2.74
N GLY A 131 -5.75 11.73 1.56
CA GLY A 131 -6.50 10.49 1.38
C GLY A 131 -5.78 9.30 2.00
N GLN A 132 -4.51 9.12 1.67
CA GLN A 132 -3.67 8.09 2.28
C GLN A 132 -3.54 8.27 3.80
N ALA A 133 -3.41 9.50 4.31
CA ALA A 133 -3.38 9.75 5.75
C ALA A 133 -4.69 9.36 6.46
N VAL A 134 -5.85 9.70 5.87
CA VAL A 134 -7.17 9.29 6.39
C VAL A 134 -7.34 7.78 6.36
N MET A 135 -6.89 7.13 5.29
CA MET A 135 -6.90 5.66 5.20
C MET A 135 -6.03 5.04 6.30
N GLN A 136 -4.80 5.56 6.51
CA GLN A 136 -3.91 5.09 7.57
C GLN A 136 -4.56 5.24 8.95
N ALA A 137 -5.15 6.40 9.25
CA ALA A 137 -5.88 6.62 10.51
C ALA A 137 -7.08 5.68 10.68
N SER A 138 -7.72 5.29 9.58
CA SER A 138 -8.85 4.35 9.57
C SER A 138 -8.42 2.88 9.75
N ARG A 139 -7.18 2.52 9.36
CA ARG A 139 -6.62 1.15 9.42
C ARG A 139 -5.12 1.14 9.79
N PRO A 140 -4.73 1.63 10.99
CA PRO A 140 -3.35 2.01 11.34
C PRO A 140 -2.30 0.89 11.37
N ARG A 141 -2.72 -0.38 11.38
CA ARG A 141 -1.83 -1.56 11.45
C ARG A 141 -1.92 -2.46 10.22
N ILE A 142 -2.73 -2.07 9.24
CA ILE A 142 -3.03 -2.91 8.07
C ILE A 142 -2.51 -2.27 6.80
N LEU A 143 -2.64 -0.95 6.68
CA LEU A 143 -2.19 -0.22 5.50
C LEU A 143 -0.72 0.19 5.63
N LEU A 144 -0.02 0.07 4.50
CA LEU A 144 1.27 0.67 4.23
C LEU A 144 1.06 1.64 3.07
N THR A 145 0.86 2.91 3.40
CA THR A 145 0.58 3.95 2.43
C THR A 145 1.87 4.35 1.70
N PRO A 146 1.89 4.29 0.35
CA PRO A 146 3.11 4.57 -0.43
C PRO A 146 3.73 5.93 -0.13
N LEU A 147 2.92 7.00 -0.02
CA LEU A 147 3.44 8.36 0.22
C LEU A 147 4.01 8.54 1.62
N GLN A 148 3.39 7.96 2.66
CA GLN A 148 3.90 8.10 4.03
C GLN A 148 5.18 7.27 4.24
N LEU A 149 5.26 6.10 3.60
CA LEU A 149 6.47 5.28 3.58
C LEU A 149 7.59 6.00 2.81
N GLY A 150 7.30 6.45 1.59
CA GLY A 150 8.27 7.15 0.73
C GLY A 150 8.83 8.42 1.36
N LEU A 151 7.97 9.23 1.99
CA LEU A 151 8.42 10.41 2.75
C LEU A 151 9.34 10.02 3.91
N GLY A 152 8.97 8.99 4.67
CA GLY A 152 9.78 8.49 5.78
C GLY A 152 11.17 8.04 5.35
N ILE A 153 11.24 7.24 4.27
CA ILE A 153 12.49 6.76 3.68
C ILE A 153 13.35 7.93 3.19
N GLN A 154 12.78 8.88 2.45
CA GLN A 154 13.54 10.04 1.95
C GLN A 154 14.09 10.90 3.08
N LEU A 155 13.32 11.12 4.14
CA LEU A 155 13.79 11.86 5.31
C LEU A 155 14.94 11.12 6.01
N HIS A 156 14.85 9.80 6.17
CA HIS A 156 15.92 9.04 6.79
C HIS A 156 17.17 9.02 5.93
N HIS A 157 17.03 8.78 4.62
CA HIS A 157 18.14 8.77 3.67
C HIS A 157 18.90 10.10 3.62
N ASN A 158 18.17 11.23 3.60
CA ASN A 158 18.81 12.55 3.44
C ASN A 158 19.41 13.10 4.74
N PHE A 159 18.84 12.76 5.90
CA PHE A 159 19.22 13.39 7.17
C PHE A 159 19.79 12.44 8.22
N ALA A 160 19.67 11.12 8.03
CA ALA A 160 20.04 10.09 9.00
C ALA A 160 19.50 10.36 10.43
N SER A 161 18.37 11.08 10.53
CA SER A 161 17.87 11.62 11.80
C SER A 161 16.60 10.90 12.26
N ARG A 162 16.77 10.02 13.25
CA ARG A 162 15.64 9.40 13.97
C ARG A 162 14.72 10.44 14.60
N PHE A 163 15.27 11.53 15.13
CA PHE A 163 14.48 12.60 15.75
C PHE A 163 13.53 13.26 14.74
N LEU A 164 14.04 13.61 13.56
CA LEU A 164 13.24 14.22 12.50
C LEU A 164 12.11 13.29 12.06
N VAL A 165 12.45 12.04 11.74
CA VAL A 165 11.47 11.03 11.32
C VAL A 165 10.40 10.82 12.40
N SER A 166 10.81 10.68 13.66
CA SER A 166 9.88 10.47 14.78
C SER A 166 8.96 11.68 14.98
N THR A 167 9.48 12.89 14.78
CA THR A 167 8.68 14.13 14.87
C THR A 167 7.62 14.16 13.78
N ILE A 168 8.01 13.95 12.51
CA ILE A 168 7.06 13.96 11.38
C ILE A 168 6.03 12.82 11.49
N HIS A 169 6.45 11.65 11.98
CA HIS A 169 5.55 10.54 12.28
C HIS A 169 4.54 10.90 13.37
N SER A 170 4.97 11.57 14.44
CA SER A 170 4.08 12.02 15.53
C SER A 170 3.02 13.02 15.06
N LEU A 171 3.33 13.78 14.01
CA LEU A 171 2.40 14.68 13.33
C LEU A 171 1.49 13.97 12.32
N GLY A 172 1.68 12.65 12.10
CA GLY A 172 0.84 11.82 11.23
C GLY A 172 1.20 11.85 9.75
N PHE A 173 2.37 12.39 9.36
CA PHE A 173 2.71 12.60 7.95
C PHE A 173 3.58 11.51 7.32
N CYS A 174 4.29 10.69 8.11
CA CYS A 174 5.10 9.59 7.59
C CYS A 174 4.96 8.32 8.44
N THR A 175 5.54 7.22 7.95
CA THR A 175 5.59 5.96 8.71
C THR A 175 6.59 6.04 9.88
N SER A 176 6.52 5.07 10.81
CA SER A 176 7.39 5.07 11.98
C SER A 176 8.85 4.78 11.61
N TYR A 177 9.77 5.27 12.44
CA TYR A 177 11.20 4.98 12.27
C TYR A 177 11.50 3.47 12.22
N SER A 178 10.82 2.69 13.08
CA SER A 178 10.97 1.22 13.10
C SER A 178 10.55 0.56 11.79
N GLU A 179 9.51 1.06 11.13
CA GLU A 179 9.05 0.54 9.84
C GLU A 179 10.00 0.91 8.71
N ILE A 180 10.62 2.10 8.76
CA ILE A 180 11.68 2.50 7.83
C ILE A 180 12.90 1.60 7.97
N GLN A 181 13.37 1.35 9.19
CA GLN A 181 14.49 0.43 9.42
C GLN A 181 14.18 -0.99 8.92
N ARG A 182 12.94 -1.45 9.12
CA ARG A 182 12.48 -2.74 8.61
C ARG A 182 12.49 -2.76 7.07
N PHE A 183 12.04 -1.69 6.42
CA PHE A 183 12.11 -1.55 4.98
C PHE A 183 13.56 -1.61 4.49
N GLU A 184 14.46 -0.82 5.07
CA GLU A 184 15.87 -0.77 4.66
C GLU A 184 16.56 -2.13 4.82
N SER A 185 16.34 -2.80 5.95
CA SER A 185 16.88 -4.13 6.19
C SER A 185 16.29 -5.17 5.23
N SER A 186 14.98 -5.09 4.97
CA SER A 186 14.30 -5.95 3.99
C SER A 186 14.82 -5.73 2.57
N ALA A 187 15.05 -4.48 2.19
CA ALA A 187 15.58 -4.09 0.90
C ALA A 187 17.01 -4.61 0.72
N ALA A 188 17.86 -4.48 1.74
CA ALA A 188 19.24 -4.97 1.72
C ALA A 188 19.31 -6.47 1.43
N ILE A 189 18.48 -7.29 2.09
CA ILE A 189 18.46 -8.75 1.83
C ILE A 189 17.82 -9.07 0.48
N SER A 190 16.74 -8.37 0.10
CA SER A 190 15.99 -8.69 -1.12
C SER A 190 16.78 -8.34 -2.38
N GLN A 191 17.56 -7.25 -2.34
CA GLN A 191 18.45 -6.89 -3.44
C GLN A 191 19.73 -7.74 -3.42
N GLY A 192 20.25 -8.03 -2.22
CA GLY A 192 21.47 -8.81 -2.02
C GLY A 192 22.71 -8.13 -2.60
N ILE A 193 23.79 -8.91 -2.71
CA ILE A 193 25.05 -8.49 -3.36
C ILE A 193 25.24 -9.17 -4.74
N ASP A 194 24.29 -10.02 -5.14
CA ASP A 194 24.38 -10.76 -6.39
C ASP A 194 24.17 -9.86 -7.60
N LEU A 195 24.99 -10.07 -8.63
CA LEU A 195 24.88 -9.35 -9.89
C LEU A 195 23.48 -9.57 -10.50
N PRO A 196 22.82 -8.50 -10.96
CA PRO A 196 21.49 -8.58 -11.55
C PRO A 196 21.48 -9.29 -12.91
N GLY A 197 20.70 -10.35 -13.02
CA GLY A 197 20.35 -10.98 -14.30
C GLY A 197 21.51 -11.71 -14.98
N ASP A 198 21.37 -11.92 -16.29
CA ASP A 198 22.45 -12.44 -17.13
C ASP A 198 23.39 -11.30 -17.55
N VAL A 199 24.59 -11.32 -17.00
CA VAL A 199 25.66 -10.33 -17.24
C VAL A 199 26.67 -10.79 -18.29
N SER A 200 26.37 -11.87 -19.04
CA SER A 200 27.26 -12.46 -20.05
C SER A 200 27.77 -11.46 -21.10
N ASN A 201 26.96 -10.45 -21.45
CA ASN A 201 27.30 -9.38 -22.40
C ASN A 201 27.57 -8.02 -21.73
N SER A 202 27.81 -7.99 -20.41
CA SER A 202 28.06 -6.76 -19.67
C SER A 202 29.53 -6.67 -19.23
N PHE A 203 30.06 -5.46 -19.23
CA PHE A 203 31.31 -5.15 -18.57
C PHE A 203 31.05 -4.92 -17.08
N ILE A 204 31.73 -5.68 -16.22
CA ILE A 204 31.62 -5.58 -14.77
C ILE A 204 32.93 -5.07 -14.19
N GLN A 205 32.85 -4.02 -13.38
CA GLN A 205 33.99 -3.47 -12.64
C GLN A 205 33.70 -3.48 -11.15
N PHE A 206 34.61 -4.05 -10.36
CA PHE A 206 34.56 -3.96 -8.91
C PHE A 206 35.51 -2.85 -8.43
N VAL A 207 35.02 -1.99 -7.55
CA VAL A 207 35.79 -0.91 -6.92
C VAL A 207 35.67 -1.08 -5.42
N ALA A 208 36.81 -1.22 -4.75
CA ALA A 208 36.89 -1.30 -3.30
C ALA A 208 37.49 0.00 -2.76
N ASP A 209 36.90 0.55 -1.71
CA ASP A 209 37.40 1.74 -1.02
C ASP A 209 37.06 1.68 0.47
N ASN A 210 37.63 2.57 1.27
CA ASN A 210 37.30 2.70 2.68
C ASN A 210 35.87 3.25 2.84
N VAL A 211 35.12 2.64 3.76
CA VAL A 211 33.84 3.14 4.25
C VAL A 211 34.09 3.70 5.65
N ASP A 212 34.36 4.99 5.68
CA ASP A 212 34.55 5.74 6.91
C ASP A 212 33.23 6.41 7.30
N HIS A 213 32.58 5.88 8.34
CA HIS A 213 31.47 6.60 8.96
C HIS A 213 32.01 7.42 10.13
N ASN A 214 32.11 8.74 9.90
CA ASN A 214 32.25 9.71 10.98
C ASN A 214 30.91 9.83 11.71
N ILE A 215 30.64 8.84 12.57
CA ILE A 215 29.60 8.96 13.58
C ILE A 215 30.03 10.17 14.41
N ARG A 216 29.26 11.27 14.37
CA ARG A 216 29.63 12.51 15.08
C ARG A 216 29.70 12.22 16.58
N ILE A 217 30.90 11.99 17.07
CA ILE A 217 31.22 11.96 18.50
C ILE A 217 32.24 13.08 18.70
N LEU A 218 31.96 13.96 19.66
CA LEU A 218 32.72 15.19 19.94
C LEU A 218 34.21 14.94 20.26
N ASP A 219 34.59 13.69 20.56
CA ASP A 219 35.93 13.26 20.97
C ASP A 219 36.70 12.46 19.89
N GLY A 220 36.06 12.13 18.76
CA GLY A 220 36.69 11.36 17.68
C GLY A 220 36.99 9.88 18.00
N ASN A 221 36.51 9.37 19.13
CA ASN A 221 36.59 7.94 19.44
C ASN A 221 35.38 7.20 18.85
N ASP A 222 35.53 5.91 18.54
CA ASP A 222 34.51 5.04 17.92
C ASP A 222 34.09 5.40 16.47
N THR A 223 35.05 5.82 15.64
CA THR A 223 34.81 5.87 14.18
C THR A 223 34.70 4.45 13.62
N PHE A 224 33.70 4.21 12.77
CA PHE A 224 33.63 2.95 12.03
C PHE A 224 34.52 3.07 10.80
N HIS A 225 35.55 2.22 10.76
CA HIS A 225 36.44 2.04 9.62
C HIS A 225 36.16 0.67 8.98
N GLY A 226 35.48 0.69 7.83
CA GLY A 226 35.20 -0.50 7.03
C GLY A 226 35.83 -0.41 5.64
N MET A 227 35.77 -1.51 4.89
CA MET A 227 36.04 -1.51 3.45
C MET A 227 34.72 -1.81 2.72
N GLY A 228 34.32 -0.93 1.83
CA GLY A 228 33.18 -1.09 0.95
C GLY A 228 33.62 -1.62 -0.41
N LEU A 229 32.80 -2.47 -1.00
CA LEU A 229 32.95 -2.93 -2.37
C LEU A 229 31.69 -2.55 -3.16
N ILE A 230 31.87 -1.93 -4.32
CA ILE A 230 30.79 -1.68 -5.27
C ILE A 230 31.08 -2.41 -6.58
N SER A 231 30.03 -2.84 -7.27
CA SER A 231 30.10 -3.38 -8.63
C SER A 231 29.37 -2.45 -9.61
N GLY A 232 30.08 -1.93 -10.60
CA GLY A 232 29.51 -1.22 -11.75
C GLY A 232 29.28 -2.16 -12.92
N ILE A 233 28.12 -2.06 -13.57
CA ILE A 233 27.72 -2.90 -14.71
C ILE A 233 27.39 -1.99 -15.89
N THR A 234 28.01 -2.24 -17.05
CA THR A 234 27.78 -1.48 -18.28
C THR A 234 27.48 -2.42 -19.46
N PRO A 235 26.39 -2.23 -20.22
CA PRO A 235 25.33 -1.23 -20.00
C PRO A 235 24.55 -1.51 -18.70
N GLY A 236 24.00 -0.44 -18.11
CA GLY A 236 23.30 -0.52 -16.83
C GLY A 236 22.05 -1.40 -16.89
N THR A 237 21.79 -2.14 -15.82
CA THR A 237 20.62 -3.00 -15.63
C THR A 237 19.73 -2.44 -14.52
N MET A 238 18.40 -2.44 -14.70
CA MET A 238 17.46 -2.10 -13.63
C MET A 238 16.85 -3.37 -13.04
N LYS A 239 16.90 -3.52 -11.72
CA LYS A 239 16.07 -4.49 -10.98
C LYS A 239 14.83 -3.78 -10.45
N THR A 240 13.66 -4.34 -10.71
CA THR A 240 12.37 -3.88 -10.17
C THR A 240 11.74 -4.97 -9.30
N ASP A 241 12.56 -5.59 -8.45
CA ASP A 241 12.10 -6.69 -7.60
C ASP A 241 11.25 -6.16 -6.45
N ALA A 242 10.17 -6.88 -6.16
CA ALA A 242 9.32 -6.59 -5.01
C ALA A 242 10.12 -6.78 -3.71
N ILE A 243 10.06 -5.81 -2.81
CA ILE A 243 10.75 -5.94 -1.52
C ILE A 243 9.82 -6.65 -0.54
N LEU A 244 10.20 -7.88 -0.17
CA LEU A 244 9.48 -8.67 0.83
C LEU A 244 9.57 -8.01 2.21
N ARG A 245 8.44 -7.73 2.83
CA ARG A 245 8.32 -7.16 4.17
C ARG A 245 8.51 -8.24 5.23
N ARG A 246 9.73 -8.37 5.73
CA ARG A 246 10.11 -9.36 6.76
C ARG A 246 10.85 -8.69 7.91
N ASP A 247 10.93 -9.39 9.02
CA ASP A 247 11.82 -9.02 10.11
C ASP A 247 13.18 -9.64 9.80
N VAL A 248 14.20 -8.79 9.69
CA VAL A 248 15.55 -9.17 9.28
C VAL A 248 16.47 -9.05 10.49
N SER A 249 17.19 -10.11 10.82
CA SER A 249 18.17 -10.10 11.90
C SER A 249 19.52 -9.55 11.43
N ALA A 250 20.37 -9.17 12.39
CA ALA A 250 21.74 -8.77 12.08
C ALA A 250 22.53 -9.93 11.43
N GLU A 251 22.26 -11.17 11.82
CA GLU A 251 22.86 -12.38 11.25
C GLU A 251 22.43 -12.60 9.79
N ASP A 252 21.19 -12.28 9.44
CA ASP A 252 20.72 -12.33 8.05
C ASP A 252 21.49 -11.33 7.17
N ILE A 253 21.65 -10.10 7.66
CA ILE A 253 22.41 -9.05 6.96
C ILE A 253 23.87 -9.45 6.80
N LYS A 254 24.50 -9.93 7.88
CA LYS A 254 25.89 -10.43 7.83
C LYS A 254 26.03 -11.57 6.83
N SER A 255 25.06 -12.48 6.76
CA SER A 255 25.11 -13.61 5.84
C SER A 255 24.94 -13.19 4.39
N ALA A 256 24.02 -12.25 4.11
CA ALA A 256 23.82 -11.70 2.77
C ALA A 256 25.00 -10.87 2.27
N ALA A 257 25.74 -10.20 3.17
CA ALA A 257 26.90 -9.37 2.83
C ALA A 257 28.22 -10.15 2.72
N ARG A 258 28.23 -11.48 2.87
CA ARG A 258 29.46 -12.29 2.80
C ARG A 258 29.97 -12.38 1.36
N ILE A 259 31.13 -11.79 1.12
CA ILE A 259 31.89 -11.96 -0.12
C ILE A 259 32.95 -13.04 0.10
N ASN A 260 32.96 -14.05 -0.77
CA ASN A 260 33.99 -15.08 -0.76
C ASN A 260 35.26 -14.53 -1.42
N ILE A 261 36.25 -14.12 -0.61
CA ILE A 261 37.53 -13.64 -1.12
C ILE A 261 38.38 -14.85 -1.54
N GLN A 262 38.54 -15.01 -2.85
CA GLN A 262 39.45 -16.01 -3.41
C GLN A 262 40.80 -15.35 -3.72
N TYR A 263 41.84 -15.79 -3.02
CA TYR A 263 43.20 -15.36 -3.32
C TYR A 263 43.68 -16.06 -4.58
N TYR A 264 43.88 -15.30 -5.65
CA TYR A 264 44.56 -15.81 -6.83
C TYR A 264 46.01 -16.12 -6.48
N LYS A 265 46.36 -17.41 -6.46
CA LYS A 265 47.76 -17.84 -6.46
C LYS A 265 48.19 -18.03 -7.92
N PRO A 266 49.03 -17.15 -8.48
CA PRO A 266 49.54 -17.37 -9.82
C PRO A 266 50.27 -18.72 -9.87
N GLN A 267 49.94 -19.55 -10.86
CA GLN A 267 50.90 -20.54 -11.32
C GLN A 267 52.09 -19.75 -11.88
N ASN A 268 53.31 -20.13 -11.45
CA ASN A 268 54.55 -19.35 -11.45
C ASN A 268 55.06 -18.74 -12.79
N ASP A 269 54.25 -18.57 -13.85
CA ASP A 269 54.73 -18.09 -15.15
C ASP A 269 53.89 -16.97 -15.82
N PHE A 270 52.71 -16.59 -15.29
CA PHE A 270 51.84 -15.62 -15.99
C PHE A 270 52.09 -14.15 -15.63
N MET A 271 52.36 -13.83 -14.36
CA MET A 271 52.60 -12.44 -13.90
C MET A 271 53.99 -11.92 -14.29
N ALA A 272 54.93 -12.79 -14.64
CA ALA A 272 56.26 -12.41 -15.15
C ALA A 272 56.22 -11.73 -16.53
N LYS A 273 55.05 -11.68 -17.20
CA LYS A 273 54.88 -11.11 -18.55
C LYS A 273 54.10 -9.79 -18.60
N MET A 274 53.72 -9.20 -17.47
CA MET A 274 53.22 -7.82 -17.49
C MET A 274 54.41 -6.85 -17.60
N SER A 275 54.86 -6.61 -18.82
CA SER A 275 55.81 -5.56 -19.16
C SER A 275 55.06 -4.26 -19.43
N TYR A 276 55.39 -3.20 -18.69
CA TYR A 276 55.01 -1.83 -19.05
C TYR A 276 55.82 -1.40 -20.27
N SER A 277 55.16 -0.90 -21.32
CA SER A 277 55.80 -0.19 -22.42
C SER A 277 55.40 1.29 -22.35
N GLU A 278 56.35 2.20 -22.56
CA GLU A 278 56.02 3.61 -22.74
C GLU A 278 55.11 3.78 -23.97
N LEU A 279 54.02 4.53 -23.81
CA LEU A 279 53.17 4.94 -24.92
C LEU A 279 53.98 5.85 -25.85
N GLU A 280 54.25 5.39 -27.07
CA GLU A 280 54.86 6.25 -28.09
C GLU A 280 53.98 7.49 -28.30
N LYS A 281 54.51 8.65 -27.95
CA LYS A 281 53.88 9.93 -28.26
C LYS A 281 53.86 10.08 -29.77
N ASN A 282 52.71 9.84 -30.38
CA ASN A 282 52.46 10.19 -31.78
C ASN A 282 52.77 11.68 -31.99
N GLN A 283 53.90 11.99 -32.64
CA GLN A 283 54.32 13.35 -32.99
C GLN A 283 53.55 13.94 -34.19
N ASN A 284 52.37 13.42 -34.52
CA ASN A 284 51.57 13.91 -35.65
C ASN A 284 50.22 14.46 -35.18
N TYR A 285 50.26 15.51 -34.38
CA TYR A 285 49.22 16.53 -34.33
C TYR A 285 49.90 17.90 -34.39
N ARG A 286 50.11 18.38 -35.62
CA ARG A 286 50.27 19.79 -35.96
C ARG A 286 49.26 20.13 -37.04
#